data_AF-A0AAC9FFP5-F1
#
_entry.id   AF-A0AAC9FFP5-F1
#
_cell.length_a   1.000
_cell.length_b   1.000
_cell.length_c   1.000
_cell.angle_alpha   90.00
_cell.angle_beta   90.00
_cell.angle_gamma   90.00
#
_symmetry.space_group_name_H-M   'P 1'
#
loop_
_entity.id
_entity.type
_entity.pdbx_description
1 polymer ?
#
loop_
_entity_poly.entity_id
_entity_poly.type
_entity_poly.pdbx_seq_one_letter_code
_entity_poly.pdbx_strand_id
1 'polypeptide(L)'
;MATRDELYAKFGITAEAAQLFETELGTLLLCARGLESGWHVVPDRERGWDLLRDIDRSTLGGLLSKLKRHVELDDDLSARFASALSARNRLNHGFYERHDFKIQTDEGRDKMMAELEALHDELFGAWRLASAMTSLATEVIKREGAITK
;
A
#
# COMPACT_ATOMS: atom_id res chain seq x y z
N MET A 1 -6.00 -7.68 -28.70
CA MET A 1 -5.89 -9.05 -28.16
C MET A 1 -4.59 -9.15 -27.40
N ALA A 2 -4.69 -9.27 -26.09
CA ALA A 2 -3.55 -9.40 -25.21
C ALA A 2 -2.88 -10.76 -25.39
N THR A 3 -1.55 -10.76 -25.40
CA THR A 3 -0.70 -11.94 -25.31
C THR A 3 -0.55 -12.38 -23.85
N ARG A 4 -0.03 -13.59 -23.63
CA ARG A 4 0.28 -14.07 -22.28
C ARG A 4 1.39 -13.26 -21.62
N ASP A 5 2.39 -12.83 -22.40
CA ASP A 5 3.51 -12.04 -21.89
C ASP A 5 3.06 -10.65 -21.46
N GLU A 6 2.19 -10.00 -22.25
CA GLU A 6 1.57 -8.72 -21.85
C GLU A 6 0.75 -8.86 -20.56
N LEU A 7 0.01 -9.97 -20.42
CA LEU A 7 -0.78 -10.24 -19.22
C LEU A 7 0.10 -10.45 -17.99
N TYR A 8 1.16 -11.24 -18.11
CA TYR A 8 2.12 -11.42 -17.01
C TYR A 8 2.86 -10.12 -16.66
N ALA A 9 3.23 -9.32 -17.67
CA ALA A 9 3.82 -8.00 -17.46
C ALA A 9 2.85 -7.09 -16.71
N LYS A 10 1.58 -7.05 -17.12
CA LYS A 10 0.57 -6.24 -16.44
C LYS A 10 0.31 -6.71 -15.02
N PHE A 11 0.32 -8.01 -14.75
CA PHE A 11 0.23 -8.54 -13.39
C PHE A 11 1.39 -8.02 -12.54
N GLY A 12 2.62 -8.01 -13.07
CA GLY A 12 3.79 -7.46 -12.40
C GLY A 12 3.64 -5.97 -12.07
N ILE A 13 3.20 -5.16 -13.03
CA ILE A 13 2.93 -3.72 -12.84
C ILE A 13 1.86 -3.50 -11.76
N THR A 14 0.82 -4.33 -11.77
CA THR A 14 -0.26 -4.26 -10.77
C THR A 14 0.25 -4.65 -9.38
N ALA A 15 1.13 -5.65 -9.30
CA ALA A 15 1.76 -6.08 -8.05
C ALA A 15 2.73 -5.03 -7.49
N GLU A 16 3.48 -4.33 -8.35
CA GLU A 16 4.32 -3.20 -7.96
C GLU A 16 3.49 -2.12 -7.25
N ALA A 17 2.36 -1.70 -7.84
CA ALA A 17 1.48 -0.71 -7.20
C ALA A 17 0.98 -1.17 -5.82
N ALA A 18 0.65 -2.45 -5.66
CA ALA A 18 0.27 -3.01 -4.35
C ALA A 18 1.43 -2.95 -3.33
N GLN A 19 2.64 -3.30 -3.74
CA GLN A 19 3.83 -3.29 -2.87
C GLN A 19 4.22 -1.88 -2.46
N LEU A 20 4.13 -0.92 -3.38
CA LEU A 20 4.37 0.49 -3.08
C LEU A 20 3.33 1.04 -2.11
N PHE A 21 2.05 0.68 -2.28
CA PHE A 21 1.01 1.03 -1.31
C PHE A 21 1.30 0.47 0.10
N GLU A 22 1.70 -0.80 0.20
CA GLU A 22 2.09 -1.42 1.48
C GLU A 22 3.28 -0.70 2.13
N THR A 23 4.29 -0.34 1.33
CA THR A 23 5.48 0.38 1.78
C THR A 23 5.12 1.76 2.33
N GLU A 24 4.26 2.49 1.63
CA GLU A 24 3.81 3.82 2.07
C GLU A 24 3.00 3.74 3.36
N LEU A 25 2.11 2.76 3.52
CA LEU A 25 1.37 2.59 4.78
C LEU A 25 2.27 2.25 5.96
N GLY A 26 3.27 1.39 5.75
CA GLY A 26 4.29 1.10 6.78
C GLY A 26 5.05 2.37 7.17
N THR A 27 5.49 3.15 6.18
CA THR A 27 6.20 4.40 6.40
C THR A 27 5.32 5.44 7.12
N LEU A 28 4.06 5.57 6.72
CA LEU A 28 3.11 6.47 7.36
C LEU A 28 2.85 6.09 8.82
N LEU A 29 2.74 4.79 9.13
CA LEU A 29 2.63 4.31 10.51
C LEU A 29 3.89 4.65 11.32
N LEU A 30 5.08 4.49 10.74
CA LEU A 30 6.34 4.89 11.37
C LEU A 30 6.36 6.40 11.65
N CYS A 31 5.96 7.22 10.70
CA CYS A 31 5.85 8.67 10.87
C CYS A 31 4.86 9.04 11.98
N ALA A 32 3.65 8.48 11.97
CA ALA A 32 2.61 8.76 12.96
C ALA A 32 3.10 8.44 14.38
N ARG A 33 3.74 7.28 14.56
CA ARG A 33 4.33 6.86 15.85
C ARG A 33 5.49 7.74 16.27
N GLY A 34 6.34 8.13 15.33
CA GLY A 34 7.46 9.05 15.58
C GLY A 34 7.01 10.46 15.96
N LEU A 35 5.89 10.94 15.42
CA LEU A 35 5.25 12.20 15.81
C LEU A 35 4.60 12.08 17.19
N GLU A 36 3.73 11.08 17.40
CA GLU A 36 3.03 10.82 18.67
C GLU A 36 4.00 10.66 19.85
N SER A 37 5.15 10.03 19.63
CA SER A 37 6.13 9.71 20.67
C SER A 37 7.31 10.69 20.73
N GLY A 38 7.35 11.71 19.89
CA GLY A 38 8.44 12.71 19.84
C GLY A 38 9.80 12.16 19.39
N TRP A 39 9.86 10.98 18.75
CA TRP A 39 11.11 10.33 18.33
C TRP A 39 11.91 11.13 17.29
N HIS A 40 11.24 12.05 16.59
CA HIS A 40 11.88 12.95 15.64
C HIS A 40 12.64 14.10 16.33
N VAL A 41 12.33 14.40 17.60
CA VAL A 41 13.05 15.37 18.44
C VAL A 41 14.09 14.67 19.30
N VAL A 42 13.67 13.63 20.02
CA VAL A 42 14.54 12.81 20.88
C VAL A 42 14.51 11.37 20.36
N PRO A 43 15.51 10.96 19.57
CA PRO A 43 15.49 9.64 18.93
C PRO A 43 15.48 8.47 19.91
N ASP A 44 14.47 7.60 19.79
CA ASP A 44 14.39 6.30 20.45
C ASP A 44 14.64 5.20 19.42
N ARG A 45 15.92 4.80 19.30
CA ARG A 45 16.35 3.83 18.28
C ARG A 45 15.75 2.46 18.50
N GLU A 46 15.65 2.01 19.75
CA GLU A 46 15.16 0.66 20.07
C GLU A 46 13.69 0.53 19.66
N ARG A 47 12.85 1.47 20.09
CA ARG A 47 11.43 1.46 19.71
C ARG A 47 11.20 1.68 18.21
N GLY A 48 12.03 2.49 17.57
CA GLY A 48 12.00 2.66 16.11
C GLY A 48 12.27 1.34 15.37
N TRP A 49 13.30 0.58 15.80
CA TRP A 49 13.62 -0.72 15.21
C TRP A 49 12.57 -1.79 15.52
N ASP A 50 12.01 -1.80 16.73
CA ASP A 50 10.92 -2.71 17.08
C ASP A 50 9.68 -2.46 16.21
N LEU A 51 9.32 -1.19 15.99
CA LEU A 51 8.20 -0.84 15.12
C LEU A 51 8.46 -1.24 13.67
N LEU A 52 9.67 -0.99 13.14
CA LEU A 52 10.01 -1.41 11.78
C LEU A 52 9.90 -2.93 11.60
N ARG A 53 10.43 -3.71 12.57
CA ARG A 53 10.29 -5.18 12.57
C ARG A 53 8.84 -5.65 12.64
N ASP A 54 8.00 -4.92 13.36
CA ASP A 54 6.56 -5.21 13.46
C ASP A 54 5.82 -4.86 12.15
N ILE A 55 6.20 -3.76 11.48
CA ILE A 55 5.70 -3.38 10.16
C ILE A 55 6.04 -4.46 9.12
N ASP A 56 7.30 -4.86 9.03
CA ASP A 56 7.78 -5.84 8.04
C ASP A 56 7.09 -7.21 8.13
N ARG A 57 6.61 -7.58 9.32
CA ARG A 57 5.90 -8.84 9.57
C ARG A 57 4.39 -8.73 9.37
N SER A 58 3.87 -7.52 9.20
CA SER A 58 2.44 -7.29 9.13
C SER A 58 1.89 -7.56 7.74
N THR A 59 0.69 -8.13 7.68
CA THR A 59 -0.10 -8.11 6.45
C THR A 59 -0.61 -6.69 6.19
N LEU A 60 -0.96 -6.37 4.94
CA LEU A 60 -1.57 -5.08 4.60
C LEU A 60 -2.80 -4.74 5.47
N GLY A 61 -3.68 -5.71 5.70
CA GLY A 61 -4.83 -5.52 6.60
C GLY A 61 -4.43 -5.26 8.05
N GLY A 62 -3.36 -5.92 8.52
CA GLY A 62 -2.76 -5.65 9.82
C GLY A 62 -2.18 -4.24 9.92
N LEU A 63 -1.46 -3.78 8.89
CA LEU A 63 -0.93 -2.42 8.81
C LEU A 63 -2.02 -1.36 8.84
N LEU A 64 -3.09 -1.53 8.04
CA LEU A 64 -4.23 -0.61 8.04
C LEU A 64 -4.93 -0.55 9.40
N SER A 65 -5.10 -1.70 10.05
CA SER A 65 -5.70 -1.77 11.39
C SER A 65 -4.82 -1.11 12.46
N LYS A 66 -3.50 -1.16 12.30
CA LYS A 66 -2.53 -0.46 13.16
C LYS A 66 -2.58 1.04 12.92
N LEU A 67 -2.52 1.47 11.65
CA LEU A 67 -2.53 2.87 11.24
C LEU A 67 -3.76 3.62 11.77
N LYS A 68 -4.96 3.03 11.63
CA LYS A 68 -6.23 3.63 12.10
C LYS A 68 -6.30 3.91 13.60
N ARG A 69 -5.38 3.35 14.41
CA ARG A 69 -5.29 3.66 15.84
C ARG A 69 -4.47 4.91 16.14
N HIS A 70 -3.66 5.36 15.18
CA HIS A 70 -2.73 6.48 15.36
C HIS A 70 -3.02 7.64 14.40
N VAL A 71 -3.79 7.39 13.34
CA VAL A 71 -4.16 8.40 12.33
C VAL A 71 -5.67 8.38 12.15
N GLU A 72 -6.28 9.54 12.29
CA GLU A 72 -7.69 9.75 11.98
C GLU A 72 -7.85 9.82 10.46
N LEU A 73 -8.60 8.87 9.90
CA LEU A 73 -8.91 8.81 8.48
C LEU A 73 -10.40 9.10 8.33
N ASP A 74 -10.75 10.05 7.46
CA ASP A 74 -12.14 10.28 7.12
C ASP A 74 -12.77 9.05 6.43
N ASP A 75 -14.09 9.06 6.29
CA ASP A 75 -14.85 7.93 5.76
C ASP A 75 -14.47 7.62 4.30
N ASP A 76 -14.17 8.64 3.48
CA ASP A 76 -13.79 8.46 2.07
C ASP A 76 -12.43 7.78 1.96
N LEU A 77 -11.42 8.27 2.70
CA LEU A 77 -10.09 7.69 2.72
C LEU A 77 -10.08 6.29 3.33
N SER A 78 -10.85 6.08 4.39
CA SER A 78 -11.07 4.76 4.99
C SER A 78 -11.68 3.77 3.99
N ALA A 79 -12.65 4.20 3.19
CA ALA A 79 -13.27 3.39 2.15
C ALA A 79 -12.29 3.08 1.02
N ARG A 80 -11.51 4.06 0.55
CA ARG A 80 -10.48 3.86 -0.48
C ARG A 80 -9.43 2.85 -0.07
N PHE A 81 -8.90 2.94 1.15
CA PHE A 81 -7.92 1.96 1.64
C PHE A 81 -8.52 0.56 1.85
N ALA A 82 -9.80 0.46 2.23
CA ALA A 82 -10.49 -0.82 2.29
C ALA A 82 -10.69 -1.44 0.89
N SER A 83 -11.04 -0.62 -0.11
CA SER A 83 -11.11 -1.04 -1.52
C SER A 83 -9.76 -1.56 -2.00
N ALA A 84 -8.68 -0.81 -1.76
CA ALA A 84 -7.33 -1.20 -2.15
C ALA A 84 -6.85 -2.49 -1.46
N LEU A 85 -7.20 -2.70 -0.18
CA LEU A 85 -6.95 -3.97 0.50
C LEU A 85 -7.67 -5.13 -0.19
N SER A 86 -8.94 -4.94 -0.57
CA SER A 86 -9.71 -5.93 -1.33
C SER A 86 -9.07 -6.21 -2.70
N ALA A 87 -8.66 -5.17 -3.42
CA ALA A 87 -7.97 -5.28 -4.71
C ALA A 87 -6.65 -6.06 -4.58
N ARG A 88 -5.81 -5.73 -3.59
CA ARG A 88 -4.55 -6.43 -3.32
C ARG A 88 -4.79 -7.89 -2.98
N ASN A 89 -5.80 -8.17 -2.15
CA ASN A 89 -6.16 -9.54 -1.81
C ASN A 89 -6.65 -10.30 -3.04
N ARG A 90 -7.46 -9.67 -3.90
CA ARG A 90 -7.92 -10.27 -5.15
C ARG A 90 -6.75 -10.58 -6.09
N LEU A 91 -5.81 -9.65 -6.26
CA LEU A 91 -4.62 -9.85 -7.08
C LEU A 91 -3.79 -11.06 -6.61
N ASN A 92 -3.46 -11.09 -5.31
CA ASN A 92 -2.50 -12.07 -4.79
C ASN A 92 -3.13 -13.41 -4.38
N HIS A 93 -4.41 -13.40 -3.98
CA HIS A 93 -5.14 -14.60 -3.57
C HIS A 93 -6.10 -15.03 -4.67
N GLY A 94 -5.57 -15.70 -5.69
CA GLY A 94 -6.36 -16.47 -6.64
C GLY A 94 -6.71 -15.76 -7.95
N PHE A 95 -5.99 -14.72 -8.37
CA PHE A 95 -6.20 -14.13 -9.70
C PHE A 95 -6.13 -15.21 -10.80
N TYR A 96 -5.01 -15.90 -10.93
CA TYR A 96 -4.87 -16.96 -11.95
C TYR A 96 -5.83 -18.13 -11.71
N GLU A 97 -6.06 -18.53 -10.46
CA GLU A 97 -6.98 -19.61 -10.10
C GLU A 97 -8.42 -19.34 -10.58
N ARG A 98 -8.94 -18.12 -10.38
CA ARG A 98 -10.30 -17.74 -10.81
C ARG A 98 -10.46 -17.60 -12.32
N HIS A 99 -9.35 -17.41 -13.02
CA HIS A 99 -9.36 -17.30 -14.47
C HIS A 99 -9.05 -18.63 -15.18
N ASP A 100 -8.30 -19.53 -14.55
CA ASP A 100 -8.05 -20.90 -14.99
C ASP A 100 -7.77 -21.00 -16.51
N PHE A 101 -8.61 -21.70 -17.28
CA PHE A 101 -8.44 -21.89 -18.71
C PHE A 101 -8.68 -20.62 -19.56
N LYS A 102 -9.22 -19.53 -19.00
CA LYS A 102 -9.46 -18.28 -19.75
C LYS A 102 -8.18 -17.74 -20.38
N ILE A 103 -7.03 -17.94 -19.74
CA ILE A 103 -5.72 -17.50 -20.27
C ILE A 103 -5.37 -18.14 -21.63
N GLN A 104 -5.97 -19.27 -21.99
CA GLN A 104 -5.71 -19.97 -23.25
C GLN A 104 -6.44 -19.36 -24.45
N THR A 105 -7.43 -18.51 -24.21
CA THR A 105 -8.25 -17.87 -25.25
C THR A 105 -7.95 -16.39 -25.35
N ASP A 106 -8.12 -15.83 -26.54
CA ASP A 106 -7.90 -14.42 -26.83
C ASP A 106 -8.86 -13.55 -26.01
N GLU A 107 -10.15 -13.88 -26.04
CA GLU A 107 -11.20 -13.19 -25.29
C GLU A 107 -11.02 -13.33 -23.77
N GLY A 108 -10.52 -14.48 -23.32
CA GLY A 108 -10.25 -14.72 -21.91
C GLY A 108 -9.07 -13.89 -21.39
N ARG A 109 -8.00 -13.75 -22.19
CA ARG A 109 -6.87 -12.86 -21.86
C ARG A 109 -7.28 -11.39 -21.87
N ASP A 110 -8.10 -10.97 -22.83
CA ASP A 110 -8.62 -9.59 -22.85
C ASP A 110 -9.44 -9.27 -21.58
N LYS A 111 -10.24 -10.21 -21.08
CA LYS A 111 -10.96 -10.05 -19.80
C LYS A 111 -10.02 -10.01 -18.58
N MET A 112 -9.00 -10.86 -18.55
CA MET A 112 -8.00 -10.85 -17.49
C MET A 112 -7.21 -9.54 -17.49
N MET A 113 -6.86 -9.03 -18.66
CA MET A 113 -6.18 -7.74 -18.81
C MET A 113 -7.04 -6.59 -18.27
N ALA A 114 -8.33 -6.55 -18.62
CA ALA A 114 -9.25 -5.54 -18.10
C ALA A 114 -9.39 -5.59 -16.58
N GLU A 115 -9.39 -6.80 -15.98
CA GLU A 115 -9.39 -6.95 -14.52
C GLU A 115 -8.09 -6.43 -13.90
N LEU A 116 -6.93 -6.71 -14.49
CA LEU A 116 -5.65 -6.20 -14.00
C LEU A 116 -5.55 -4.68 -14.12
N GLU A 117 -6.07 -4.09 -15.20
CA GLU A 117 -6.16 -2.62 -15.33
C GLU A 117 -6.99 -2.01 -14.20
N ALA A 118 -8.18 -2.55 -13.93
CA ALA A 118 -9.03 -2.05 -12.85
C ALA A 118 -8.36 -2.22 -11.47
N LEU A 119 -7.72 -3.36 -11.20
CA LEU A 119 -6.98 -3.58 -9.96
C LEU A 119 -5.81 -2.61 -9.83
N HIS A 120 -5.08 -2.36 -10.93
CA HIS A 120 -3.98 -1.43 -10.96
C HIS A 120 -4.43 -0.01 -10.65
N ASP A 121 -5.51 0.46 -11.25
CA ASP A 121 -6.02 1.81 -11.01
C ASP A 121 -6.41 2.04 -9.53
N GLU A 122 -7.07 1.06 -8.92
CA GLU A 122 -7.41 1.08 -7.48
C GLU A 122 -6.16 1.14 -6.60
N LEU A 123 -5.21 0.25 -6.84
CA LEU A 123 -3.98 0.14 -6.03
C LEU A 123 -3.07 1.36 -6.22
N PHE A 124 -2.92 1.82 -7.45
CA PHE A 124 -2.13 3.00 -7.80
C PHE A 124 -2.75 4.28 -7.23
N GLY A 125 -4.09 4.38 -7.24
CA GLY A 125 -4.82 5.45 -6.58
C GLY A 125 -4.53 5.50 -5.07
N ALA A 126 -4.63 4.36 -4.40
CA ALA A 126 -4.35 4.26 -2.97
C ALA A 126 -2.88 4.52 -2.63
N TRP A 127 -1.94 4.02 -3.45
CA TRP A 127 -0.52 4.32 -3.32
C TRP A 127 -0.26 5.82 -3.39
N ARG A 128 -0.79 6.53 -4.40
CA ARG A 128 -0.59 7.98 -4.54
C ARG A 128 -1.10 8.75 -3.32
N LEU A 129 -2.25 8.36 -2.77
CA LEU A 129 -2.80 8.99 -1.56
C LEU A 129 -1.91 8.74 -0.35
N ALA A 130 -1.52 7.48 -0.11
CA ALA A 130 -0.63 7.13 1.00
C ALA A 130 0.72 7.87 0.88
N SER A 131 1.31 7.93 -0.32
CA SER A 131 2.56 8.65 -0.58
C SER A 131 2.46 10.16 -0.34
N ALA A 132 1.34 10.78 -0.71
CA ALA A 132 1.08 12.18 -0.39
C ALA A 132 1.02 12.40 1.13
N MET A 133 0.33 11.52 1.86
CA MET A 133 0.26 11.59 3.33
C MET A 133 1.63 11.40 3.98
N THR A 134 2.40 10.41 3.53
CA THR A 134 3.77 10.16 4.01
C THR A 134 4.67 11.37 3.76
N SER A 135 4.56 11.99 2.59
CA SER A 135 5.33 13.19 2.24
C SER A 135 5.02 14.35 3.20
N LEU A 136 3.74 14.62 3.46
CA LEU A 136 3.29 15.64 4.41
C LEU A 136 3.80 15.34 5.83
N ALA A 137 3.63 14.11 6.31
CA ALA A 137 4.10 13.73 7.65
C ALA A 137 5.63 13.84 7.78
N THR A 138 6.37 13.47 6.74
CA THR A 138 7.83 13.59 6.70
C THR A 138 8.27 15.05 6.69
N GLU A 139 7.54 15.94 6.01
CA GLU A 139 7.81 17.38 6.07
C GLU A 139 7.64 17.94 7.48
N VAL A 140 6.58 17.55 8.20
CA VAL A 140 6.36 17.97 9.60
C VAL A 140 7.54 17.51 10.47
N ILE A 141 7.90 16.22 10.39
CA ILE A 141 9.05 15.64 11.10
C ILE A 141 10.33 16.43 10.85
N LYS A 142 10.62 16.78 9.58
CA LYS A 142 11.81 17.54 9.20
C LYS A 142 11.79 18.97 9.77
N ARG A 143 10.64 19.63 9.75
CA ARG A 143 10.49 20.99 10.28
C ARG A 143 10.70 21.02 11.80
N GLU A 144 10.05 20.11 12.54
CA GLU A 144 10.14 20.08 14.00
C GLU A 144 11.53 19.65 14.49
N GLY A 145 12.15 18.65 13.85
CA GLY A 145 13.51 18.22 14.18
C GLY A 145 14.61 19.25 13.84
N ALA A 146 14.33 20.21 12.96
CA ALA A 146 15.26 21.30 12.63
C ALA A 146 15.22 22.44 13.67
N ILE A 147 14.11 22.61 14.41
CA ILE A 147 13.97 23.66 15.43
C ILE A 147 14.75 23.31 16.71
N THR A 148 15.09 22.04 16.92
CA THR A 148 15.80 21.56 18.12
C THR A 148 17.32 21.42 17.95
N LYS A 149 17.87 21.78 16.78
CA LYS A 149 19.32 21.85 16.54
C LYS A 149 19.81 23.29 16.67
#